data_AF-A0A7J8ZK96-F1
#
_entry.id   AF-A0A7J8ZK96-F1
#
_cell.length_a   1.000
_cell.length_b   1.000
_cell.length_c   1.000
_cell.angle_alpha   90.00
_cell.angle_beta   90.00
_cell.angle_gamma   90.00
#
_symmetry.space_group_name_H-M   'P 1'
#
loop_
_entity.id
_entity.type
_entity.pdbx_description
1 polymer ?
#
loop_
_entity_poly.entity_id
_entity_poly.type
_entity_poly.pdbx_seq_one_letter_code
_entity_poly.pdbx_strand_id
1 'polypeptide(L)'
;MGTSQSHEGGIIDSDCEEEEEEEEEEEAEEQYDDALGDHQKSGSSSGTHKGLDEIDAKLKYLKLKYCSYQQQGNPNLKNPVKLLLHIGGNTPKAKWVISEKLTSYDFVKTAKTNGNDDELDSAGWVLEVGSKVRVRVSTEMQMKMFGDQRRVDFVDKAVWALKFLSDCEYRNFVTLFQNCLFENAYGMEASEENKVKVYGKEFIGWVKPEVADDSMWEDAKDHSTDSAPLKGSRGSIEEFEEAANGGVQSLALGALDNSFLVNDIGVHVYRNLNRGINGKGICVKYDGGGNASNLTLKKTLLMRAETNIMLMSPANKGKPNATGLKQVDIETGKIVTEWKFEKDGTDITMMDITNDTKGSQLDPSESTFLGLNDKILCQWDMRDKKGVVQDIARSGSPVLHWTQGHQFSSGTNFQCFASTGDGSIVVGSLDGKIRLYSKASMRQAKTAFPGLGSPITLVDVTYDGKWVLGTTDTYLILICTLFTDKDGKTKTGFTGRMGNRIPAPRLLKLTPLDSHLAGNDNKFHGGHFSWVTENGKQERHVVATVGKFSVVWDFQQVKNTSHGCYRNQQGLKSCYCYKIVLKDESIVESRFMHDKYAGSDLPEAPLIVATPLKVSSISLSGSGR
;
A
#
# COMPACT_ATOMS: atom_id res chain seq x y z
N MET A 1 -6.92 16.31 -16.25
CA MET A 1 -6.44 15.12 -15.52
C MET A 1 -6.45 13.92 -16.45
N GLY A 2 -5.34 13.19 -16.56
CA GLY A 2 -5.18 12.01 -17.42
C GLY A 2 -5.36 10.74 -16.58
N THR A 3 -5.93 9.69 -17.17
CA THR A 3 -5.84 8.34 -16.61
C THR A 3 -4.39 7.87 -16.79
N SER A 4 -3.79 7.21 -15.80
CA SER A 4 -2.39 6.75 -15.88
C SER A 4 -2.13 5.88 -17.13
N GLN A 5 -3.16 5.16 -17.59
CA GLN A 5 -3.09 4.31 -18.78
C GLN A 5 -2.99 5.05 -20.12
N SER A 6 -3.45 6.31 -20.25
CA SER A 6 -3.47 6.99 -21.56
C SER A 6 -2.12 7.57 -22.00
N HIS A 7 -1.10 7.51 -21.15
CA HIS A 7 0.18 8.20 -21.36
C HIS A 7 1.39 7.26 -21.47
N GLU A 8 1.21 5.94 -21.28
CA GLU A 8 2.25 4.92 -21.40
C GLU A 8 2.47 4.45 -22.84
N GLY A 9 2.47 5.40 -23.80
CA GLY A 9 2.54 5.13 -25.23
C GLY A 9 3.62 4.11 -25.60
N GLY A 10 3.29 3.21 -26.53
CA GLY A 10 4.24 2.29 -27.14
C GLY A 10 5.34 3.06 -27.87
N ILE A 11 6.58 2.58 -27.75
CA ILE A 11 7.68 3.09 -28.55
C ILE A 11 7.44 2.60 -29.99
N ILE A 12 7.04 3.51 -30.88
CA ILE A 12 7.02 3.22 -32.32
C ILE A 12 8.48 3.35 -32.78
N ASP A 13 9.18 2.22 -32.90
CA ASP A 13 10.47 2.18 -33.59
C ASP A 13 10.17 2.37 -35.09
N SER A 14 10.35 3.60 -35.58
CA SER A 14 10.12 4.00 -36.98
C SER A 14 11.34 3.73 -37.88
N ASP A 15 12.09 2.67 -37.61
CA ASP A 15 13.28 2.28 -38.38
C ASP A 15 13.19 0.77 -38.70
N CYS A 16 12.29 0.38 -39.61
CA CYS A 16 12.38 -0.89 -40.33
C CYS A 16 12.28 -0.57 -41.83
N GLU A 17 13.37 -0.80 -42.54
CA GLU A 17 13.51 -0.66 -43.99
C GLU A 17 12.59 -1.66 -44.71
N GLU A 18 12.07 -1.24 -45.85
CA GLU A 18 11.24 -2.02 -46.76
C GLU A 18 12.08 -3.17 -47.34
N GLU A 19 11.81 -4.40 -46.94
CA GLU A 19 12.25 -5.60 -47.68
C GLU A 19 10.99 -6.28 -48.25
N GLU A 20 10.91 -6.27 -49.58
CA GLU A 20 9.91 -6.95 -50.39
C GLU A 20 10.17 -8.47 -50.32
N GLU A 21 9.25 -9.26 -49.78
CA GLU A 21 9.27 -10.73 -49.89
C GLU A 21 8.25 -11.17 -50.95
N GLU A 22 8.76 -11.80 -52.02
CA GLU A 22 8.00 -12.47 -53.06
C GLU A 22 7.37 -13.77 -52.50
N GLU A 23 6.06 -13.96 -52.76
CA GLU A 23 5.31 -15.17 -52.42
C GLU A 23 5.63 -16.30 -53.41
N GLU A 24 6.20 -17.42 -52.94
CA GLU A 24 6.14 -18.71 -53.65
C GLU A 24 5.18 -19.66 -52.92
N GLU A 25 4.08 -19.99 -53.60
CA GLU A 25 3.13 -21.04 -53.24
C GLU A 25 3.73 -22.42 -53.52
N GLU A 26 3.74 -23.33 -52.53
CA GLU A 26 3.69 -24.77 -52.83
C GLU A 26 2.75 -25.49 -51.85
N GLU A 27 1.73 -26.12 -52.46
CA GLU A 27 0.79 -27.06 -51.86
C GLU A 27 1.48 -28.40 -51.54
N ALA A 28 1.10 -29.05 -50.43
CA ALA A 28 1.23 -30.50 -50.32
C ALA A 28 0.15 -31.09 -49.40
N GLU A 29 -0.60 -32.02 -49.98
CA GLU A 29 -1.75 -32.75 -49.43
C GLU A 29 -1.41 -33.75 -48.31
N GLU A 30 -2.52 -34.22 -47.73
CA GLU A 30 -2.78 -35.12 -46.61
C GLU A 30 -2.13 -36.51 -46.66
N GLN A 31 -1.86 -37.11 -45.49
CA GLN A 31 -2.07 -38.55 -45.30
C GLN A 31 -2.26 -38.88 -43.80
N TYR A 32 -3.49 -39.26 -43.43
CA TYR A 32 -3.79 -39.98 -42.19
C TYR A 32 -3.40 -41.46 -42.36
N ASP A 33 -2.82 -42.06 -41.32
CA ASP A 33 -2.76 -43.52 -41.20
C ASP A 33 -3.02 -43.94 -39.75
N ASP A 34 -3.99 -44.83 -39.59
CA ASP A 34 -4.57 -45.31 -38.34
C ASP A 34 -4.43 -46.84 -38.35
N ALA A 35 -3.74 -47.44 -37.37
CA ALA A 35 -3.75 -48.89 -37.18
C ALA A 35 -3.50 -49.31 -35.73
N LEU A 36 -4.51 -49.98 -35.19
CA LEU A 36 -4.62 -50.64 -33.88
C LEU A 36 -3.72 -51.89 -33.77
N GLY A 37 -3.31 -52.27 -32.55
CA GLY A 37 -2.83 -53.63 -32.29
C GLY A 37 -2.08 -53.95 -30.99
N ASP A 38 -2.85 -54.19 -29.92
CA ASP A 38 -2.73 -55.31 -28.96
C ASP A 38 -1.81 -55.29 -27.71
N HIS A 39 -2.37 -55.91 -26.66
CA HIS A 39 -1.94 -56.02 -25.26
C HIS A 39 -0.85 -57.09 -25.01
N GLN A 40 0.05 -56.87 -24.03
CA GLN A 40 0.12 -57.66 -22.76
C GLN A 40 1.33 -57.32 -21.84
N LYS A 41 0.98 -57.01 -20.58
CA LYS A 41 1.61 -57.21 -19.25
C LYS A 41 3.11 -57.56 -19.12
N SER A 42 3.83 -56.79 -18.27
CA SER A 42 4.27 -57.22 -16.91
C SER A 42 5.28 -56.23 -16.27
N GLY A 43 5.27 -56.15 -14.93
CA GLY A 43 6.47 -55.81 -14.14
C GLY A 43 6.52 -54.43 -13.47
N SER A 44 6.39 -54.43 -12.14
CA SER A 44 6.66 -53.28 -11.28
C SER A 44 8.16 -52.94 -11.21
N SER A 45 8.50 -51.66 -11.14
CA SER A 45 9.49 -51.12 -10.19
C SER A 45 9.67 -49.60 -10.35
N SER A 46 9.92 -48.97 -9.21
CA SER A 46 10.28 -47.59 -8.96
C SER A 46 11.20 -46.93 -10.01
N GLY A 47 10.83 -45.74 -10.50
CA GLY A 47 11.72 -44.99 -11.40
C GLY A 47 11.27 -43.57 -11.79
N THR A 48 10.49 -42.85 -10.98
CA THR A 48 9.90 -41.56 -11.40
C THR A 48 10.82 -40.33 -11.24
N HIS A 49 12.07 -40.50 -10.76
CA HIS A 49 12.99 -39.37 -10.56
C HIS A 49 13.89 -39.06 -11.77
N LYS A 50 14.24 -40.04 -12.62
CA LYS A 50 15.17 -39.80 -13.74
C LYS A 50 14.56 -39.07 -14.93
N GLY A 51 13.26 -39.28 -15.20
CA GLY A 51 12.58 -38.62 -16.32
C GLY A 51 12.35 -37.12 -16.10
N LEU A 52 12.11 -36.70 -14.85
CA LEU A 52 11.94 -35.28 -14.51
C LEU A 52 13.26 -34.51 -14.60
N ASP A 53 14.37 -35.12 -14.17
CA ASP A 53 15.70 -34.52 -14.27
C ASP A 53 16.16 -34.41 -15.73
N GLU A 54 15.83 -35.38 -16.59
CA GLU A 54 16.10 -35.28 -18.04
C GLU A 54 15.23 -34.24 -18.74
N ILE A 55 13.97 -34.09 -18.32
CA ILE A 55 13.09 -33.05 -18.84
C ILE A 55 13.58 -31.68 -18.38
N ASP A 56 13.96 -31.50 -17.12
CA ASP A 56 14.54 -30.24 -16.60
C ASP A 56 15.89 -29.91 -17.25
N ALA A 57 16.73 -30.92 -17.49
CA ALA A 57 17.99 -30.76 -18.23
C ALA A 57 17.73 -30.37 -19.70
N LYS A 58 16.75 -30.99 -20.37
CA LYS A 58 16.34 -30.60 -21.74
C LYS A 58 15.74 -29.20 -21.77
N LEU A 59 14.98 -28.80 -20.77
CA LEU A 59 14.35 -27.48 -20.66
C LEU A 59 15.40 -26.39 -20.36
N LYS A 60 16.40 -26.68 -19.52
CA LYS A 60 17.58 -25.84 -19.31
C LYS A 60 18.44 -25.74 -20.58
N TYR A 61 18.65 -26.85 -21.28
CA TYR A 61 19.41 -26.88 -22.53
C TYR A 61 18.68 -26.14 -23.67
N LEU A 62 17.35 -26.24 -23.74
CA LEU A 62 16.52 -25.50 -24.68
C LEU A 62 16.48 -23.99 -24.37
N LYS A 63 16.40 -23.61 -23.08
CA LYS A 63 16.58 -22.22 -22.63
C LYS A 63 17.96 -21.67 -23.04
N LEU A 64 19.02 -22.45 -22.84
CA LEU A 64 20.38 -22.09 -23.25
C LEU A 64 20.52 -21.94 -24.77
N LYS A 65 19.95 -22.88 -25.54
CA LYS A 65 19.97 -22.84 -27.02
C LYS A 65 19.25 -21.63 -27.60
N TYR A 66 18.08 -21.27 -27.03
CA TYR A 66 17.34 -20.08 -27.45
C TYR A 66 18.08 -18.78 -27.12
N CYS A 67 18.78 -18.71 -25.98
CA CYS A 67 19.58 -17.52 -25.64
C CYS A 67 20.90 -17.44 -26.45
N SER A 68 21.45 -18.56 -26.93
CA SER A 68 22.70 -18.55 -27.71
C SER A 68 22.54 -18.17 -29.19
N TYR A 69 21.35 -18.33 -29.77
CA TYR A 69 21.15 -18.15 -31.22
C TYR A 69 21.00 -16.68 -31.66
N GLN A 70 20.93 -15.72 -30.73
CA GLN A 70 20.73 -14.29 -31.04
C GLN A 70 21.92 -13.39 -30.66
N GLN A 71 23.09 -13.96 -30.35
CA GLN A 71 24.32 -13.18 -30.16
C GLN A 71 24.93 -12.73 -31.51
N GLN A 72 24.19 -11.98 -32.32
CA GLN A 72 24.75 -11.12 -33.36
C GLN A 72 24.88 -9.70 -32.79
N GLY A 73 25.79 -9.55 -31.83
CA GLY A 73 26.13 -8.28 -31.20
C GLY A 73 27.63 -8.25 -30.90
N ASN A 74 28.22 -7.08 -31.04
CA ASN A 74 29.66 -6.82 -30.88
C ASN A 74 30.23 -7.56 -29.63
N PRO A 75 31.22 -8.47 -29.76
CA PRO A 75 31.62 -9.42 -28.70
C PRO A 75 32.20 -8.78 -27.42
N ASN A 76 32.32 -7.45 -27.37
CA ASN A 76 32.90 -6.71 -26.25
C ASN A 76 31.87 -6.07 -25.30
N LEU A 77 30.56 -6.04 -25.62
CA LEU A 77 29.55 -5.44 -24.74
C LEU A 77 28.74 -6.52 -24.03
N LYS A 78 28.99 -6.72 -22.72
CA LYS A 78 28.11 -7.53 -21.87
C LYS A 78 26.84 -6.74 -21.56
N ASN A 79 25.70 -7.42 -21.48
CA ASN A 79 24.41 -6.84 -21.09
C ASN A 79 23.95 -5.63 -21.94
N PRO A 80 23.88 -5.75 -23.29
CA PRO A 80 23.52 -4.63 -24.16
C PRO A 80 22.06 -4.20 -24.00
N VAL A 81 21.82 -2.89 -23.92
CA VAL A 81 20.49 -2.27 -23.81
C VAL A 81 20.43 -0.93 -24.56
N LYS A 82 19.22 -0.52 -24.92
CA LYS A 82 18.92 0.84 -25.42
C LYS A 82 18.37 1.65 -24.24
N LEU A 83 18.95 2.82 -23.98
CA LEU A 83 18.57 3.71 -22.87
C LEU A 83 17.73 4.87 -23.40
N LEU A 84 16.53 5.04 -22.86
CA LEU A 84 15.61 6.11 -23.20
C LEU A 84 15.37 7.02 -21.99
N LEU A 85 15.18 8.31 -22.27
CA LEU A 85 14.80 9.34 -21.30
C LEU A 85 13.39 9.82 -21.62
N HIS A 86 12.53 9.87 -20.62
CA HIS A 86 11.22 10.49 -20.76
C HIS A 86 11.34 12.01 -20.61
N ILE A 87 10.83 12.76 -21.59
CA ILE A 87 10.80 14.23 -21.57
C ILE A 87 9.37 14.74 -21.65
N GLY A 88 9.13 15.97 -21.20
CA GLY A 88 7.83 16.63 -21.34
C GLY A 88 6.78 16.27 -20.27
N GLY A 89 7.14 15.50 -19.24
CA GLY A 89 6.28 15.24 -18.07
C GLY A 89 4.89 14.72 -18.45
N ASN A 90 3.82 15.31 -17.92
CA ASN A 90 2.44 14.95 -18.29
C ASN A 90 1.85 15.82 -19.42
N THR A 91 2.69 16.58 -20.14
CA THR A 91 2.22 17.52 -21.18
C THR A 91 1.93 16.80 -22.50
N PRO A 92 1.19 17.42 -23.44
CA PRO A 92 1.00 16.86 -24.79
C PRO A 92 2.32 16.65 -25.57
N LYS A 93 3.43 17.22 -25.11
CA LYS A 93 4.77 17.05 -25.69
C LYS A 93 5.55 15.89 -25.06
N ALA A 94 4.93 15.13 -24.15
CA ALA A 94 5.53 14.00 -23.48
C ALA A 94 5.94 12.92 -24.50
N LYS A 95 7.19 12.48 -24.43
CA LYS A 95 7.71 11.41 -25.29
C LYS A 95 8.97 10.77 -24.71
N TRP A 96 9.22 9.54 -25.14
CA TRP A 96 10.50 8.88 -24.97
C TRP A 96 11.50 9.36 -26.02
N VAL A 97 12.69 9.74 -25.59
CA VAL A 97 13.82 10.09 -26.47
C VAL A 97 14.97 9.14 -26.21
N ILE A 98 15.61 8.68 -27.28
CA ILE A 98 16.80 7.84 -27.17
C ILE A 98 17.93 8.68 -26.56
N SER A 99 18.39 8.29 -25.38
CA SER A 99 19.58 8.89 -24.75
C SER A 99 20.84 8.20 -25.27
N GLU A 100 20.85 6.86 -25.34
CA GLU A 100 21.94 6.07 -25.89
C GLU A 100 21.36 4.91 -26.72
N LYS A 101 21.76 4.83 -28.01
CA LYS A 101 21.26 3.80 -28.94
C LYS A 101 21.67 2.39 -28.52
N LEU A 102 22.87 2.25 -27.99
CA LEU A 102 23.43 1.00 -27.49
C LEU A 102 24.37 1.32 -26.33
N THR A 103 24.09 0.74 -25.17
CA THR A 103 24.87 0.86 -23.94
C THR A 103 24.81 -0.45 -23.16
N SER A 104 25.43 -0.53 -21.99
CA SER A 104 25.37 -1.70 -21.11
C SER A 104 24.84 -1.35 -19.72
N TYR A 105 24.30 -2.35 -19.03
CA TYR A 105 23.99 -2.25 -17.60
C TYR A 105 24.83 -3.23 -16.79
N ASP A 106 25.13 -2.84 -15.56
CA ASP A 106 25.77 -3.70 -14.57
C ASP A 106 25.18 -3.46 -13.17
N PHE A 107 25.11 -4.54 -12.38
CA PHE A 107 24.81 -4.45 -10.96
C PHE A 107 26.13 -4.54 -10.19
N VAL A 108 26.49 -3.47 -9.49
CA VAL A 108 27.77 -3.35 -8.78
C VAL A 108 27.52 -3.24 -7.29
N LYS A 109 28.26 -4.02 -6.49
CA LYS A 109 28.19 -3.95 -5.03
C LYS A 109 29.19 -2.91 -4.53
N THR A 110 28.69 -1.82 -3.95
CA THR A 110 29.53 -0.79 -3.34
C THR A 110 29.91 -1.18 -1.92
N ALA A 111 31.17 -0.97 -1.55
CA ALA A 111 31.65 -1.09 -0.18
C ALA A 111 31.53 0.28 0.52
N LYS A 112 31.34 0.29 1.86
CA LYS A 112 31.46 1.51 2.64
C LYS A 112 32.90 2.01 2.56
N THR A 113 33.13 3.12 1.87
CA THR A 113 34.41 3.81 1.94
C THR A 113 34.38 4.69 3.19
N ASN A 114 35.26 4.44 4.16
CA ASN A 114 35.38 5.28 5.35
C ASN A 114 35.86 6.68 4.92
N GLY A 115 34.94 7.63 4.67
CA GLY A 115 35.36 9.01 4.40
C GLY A 115 34.40 10.00 3.77
N ASN A 116 33.20 9.63 3.31
CA ASN A 116 32.23 10.60 2.78
C ASN A 116 30.82 10.34 3.30
N ASP A 117 30.16 11.39 3.80
CA ASP A 117 28.80 11.40 4.33
C ASP A 117 27.72 11.49 3.21
N ASP A 118 28.00 10.99 2.01
CA ASP A 118 26.99 10.92 0.95
C ASP A 118 26.08 9.71 1.18
N GLU A 119 24.77 9.93 1.26
CA GLU A 119 23.74 8.92 1.58
C GLU A 119 23.75 7.72 0.58
N LEU A 120 24.25 7.94 -0.64
CA LEU A 120 24.44 6.94 -1.69
C LEU A 120 25.61 5.96 -1.42
N ASP A 121 26.55 6.31 -0.54
CA ASP A 121 27.75 5.50 -0.22
C ASP A 121 27.52 4.48 0.92
N SER A 122 26.26 4.28 1.31
CA SER A 122 25.89 3.12 2.11
C SER A 122 26.13 1.83 1.31
N ALA A 123 26.86 0.86 1.88
CA ALA A 123 27.12 -0.41 1.18
C ALA A 123 25.84 -1.06 0.63
N GLY A 124 25.90 -1.55 -0.61
CA GLY A 124 24.77 -2.18 -1.29
C GLY A 124 24.95 -2.33 -2.79
N TRP A 125 24.00 -2.98 -3.45
CA TRP A 125 23.90 -3.07 -4.89
C TRP A 125 23.41 -1.77 -5.50
N VAL A 126 24.07 -1.35 -6.57
CA VAL A 126 23.76 -0.18 -7.40
C VAL A 126 23.59 -0.68 -8.83
N LEU A 127 22.59 -0.15 -9.53
CA LEU A 127 22.43 -0.31 -10.97
C LEU A 127 23.20 0.81 -11.67
N GLU A 128 24.15 0.44 -12.51
CA GLU A 128 24.88 1.34 -13.40
C GLU A 128 24.41 1.08 -14.84
N VAL A 129 24.09 2.16 -15.58
CA VAL A 129 23.75 2.07 -17.00
C VAL A 129 24.54 3.13 -17.77
N GLY A 130 25.47 2.66 -18.61
CA GLY A 130 26.42 3.51 -19.30
C GLY A 130 27.13 4.49 -18.35
N SER A 131 27.19 5.76 -18.74
CA SER A 131 27.73 6.84 -17.90
C SER A 131 26.64 7.73 -17.27
N LYS A 132 25.37 7.41 -17.51
CA LYS A 132 24.22 8.30 -17.28
C LYS A 132 23.48 8.01 -15.98
N VAL A 133 23.40 6.73 -15.61
CA VAL A 133 22.59 6.24 -14.51
C VAL A 133 23.49 5.52 -13.53
N ARG A 134 23.38 5.89 -12.26
CA ARG A 134 24.03 5.19 -11.14
C ARG A 134 23.14 5.35 -9.92
N VAL A 135 22.35 4.31 -9.66
CA VAL A 135 21.24 4.38 -8.69
C VAL A 135 21.22 3.17 -7.78
N ARG A 136 21.04 3.38 -6.48
CA ARG A 136 20.93 2.30 -5.50
C ARG A 136 19.72 1.43 -5.85
N VAL A 137 19.90 0.11 -5.86
CA VAL A 137 18.79 -0.82 -6.07
C VAL A 137 17.87 -0.77 -4.86
N SER A 138 16.71 -0.15 -5.01
CA SER A 138 15.68 -0.01 -3.97
C SER A 138 14.28 0.10 -4.57
N THR A 139 13.26 0.07 -3.71
CA THR A 139 11.86 0.31 -4.12
C THR A 139 11.61 1.77 -4.54
N GLU A 140 12.48 2.70 -4.15
CA GLU A 140 12.41 4.12 -4.52
C GLU A 140 12.66 4.37 -6.02
N MET A 141 13.31 3.42 -6.70
CA MET A 141 13.46 3.44 -8.16
C MET A 141 12.11 3.30 -8.88
N GLN A 142 11.05 2.88 -8.18
CA GLN A 142 9.68 2.70 -8.72
C GLN A 142 9.65 1.87 -10.01
N MET A 143 10.53 0.87 -10.08
CA MET A 143 10.74 0.05 -11.26
C MET A 143 9.43 -0.63 -11.72
N LYS A 144 9.02 -0.33 -12.97
CA LYS A 144 7.88 -0.94 -13.63
C LYS A 144 8.34 -1.77 -14.83
N MET A 145 7.84 -3.00 -14.89
CA MET A 145 8.25 -3.99 -15.88
C MET A 145 7.20 -4.16 -16.97
N PHE A 146 7.61 -4.11 -18.24
CA PHE A 146 6.78 -4.31 -19.43
C PHE A 146 7.35 -5.48 -20.24
N GLY A 147 6.94 -6.71 -19.89
CA GLY A 147 7.53 -7.93 -20.45
C GLY A 147 7.26 -8.11 -21.95
N ASP A 148 6.07 -7.76 -22.40
CA ASP A 148 5.68 -7.73 -23.81
C ASP A 148 6.56 -6.79 -24.65
N GLN A 149 6.95 -5.66 -24.05
CA GLN A 149 7.81 -4.67 -24.68
C GLN A 149 9.29 -4.95 -24.44
N ARG A 150 9.68 -5.98 -23.65
CA ARG A 150 11.06 -6.18 -23.17
C ARG A 150 11.64 -4.85 -22.66
N ARG A 151 10.88 -4.16 -21.81
CA ARG A 151 11.19 -2.80 -21.34
C ARG A 151 11.01 -2.71 -19.83
N VAL A 152 11.84 -1.92 -19.18
CA VAL A 152 11.65 -1.54 -17.78
C VAL A 152 11.77 -0.03 -17.65
N ASP A 153 10.88 0.58 -16.87
CA ASP A 153 10.85 2.02 -16.63
C ASP A 153 11.15 2.27 -15.14
N PHE A 154 11.96 3.29 -14.83
CA PHE A 154 12.39 3.56 -13.45
C PHE A 154 12.80 5.03 -13.25
N VAL A 155 12.98 5.43 -11.99
CA VAL A 155 13.35 6.78 -11.59
C VAL A 155 14.80 6.84 -11.11
N ASP A 156 15.58 7.76 -11.67
CA ASP A 156 16.88 8.23 -11.17
C ASP A 156 17.06 9.70 -11.58
N LYS A 157 16.68 10.64 -10.70
CA LYS A 157 16.59 12.10 -10.93
C LYS A 157 15.72 12.55 -12.11
N ALA A 158 15.38 11.64 -13.00
CA ALA A 158 14.50 11.71 -14.15
C ALA A 158 13.89 10.31 -14.37
N VAL A 159 12.99 10.20 -15.34
CA VAL A 159 12.32 8.93 -15.67
C VAL A 159 13.00 8.29 -16.87
N TRP A 160 13.54 7.10 -16.67
CA TRP A 160 14.33 6.35 -17.64
C TRP A 160 13.61 5.08 -18.07
N ALA A 161 13.95 4.57 -19.25
CA ALA A 161 13.58 3.22 -19.67
C ALA A 161 14.78 2.47 -20.26
N LEU A 162 14.91 1.19 -19.91
CA LEU A 162 15.79 0.25 -20.61
C LEU A 162 14.96 -0.62 -21.53
N LYS A 163 15.36 -0.68 -22.79
CA LYS A 163 14.80 -1.61 -23.77
C LYS A 163 15.85 -2.68 -24.07
N PHE A 164 15.46 -3.94 -23.89
CA PHE A 164 16.33 -5.11 -24.10
C PHE A 164 16.20 -5.65 -25.52
N LEU A 165 17.29 -6.25 -26.02
CA LEU A 165 17.37 -6.81 -27.37
C LEU A 165 16.65 -8.16 -27.46
N SER A 166 16.64 -8.95 -26.39
CA SER A 166 15.94 -10.24 -26.31
C SER A 166 15.08 -10.37 -25.05
N ASP A 167 14.11 -11.28 -25.08
CA ASP A 167 13.32 -11.66 -23.89
C ASP A 167 14.19 -12.36 -22.84
N CYS A 168 15.20 -13.11 -23.25
CA CYS A 168 16.16 -13.76 -22.35
C CYS A 168 16.93 -12.73 -21.50
N GLU A 169 17.47 -11.69 -22.13
CA GLU A 169 18.20 -10.62 -21.43
C GLU A 169 17.29 -9.83 -20.48
N TYR A 170 16.06 -9.53 -20.91
CA TYR A 170 15.07 -8.88 -20.06
C TYR A 170 14.77 -9.71 -18.80
N ARG A 171 14.50 -11.01 -18.94
CA ARG A 171 14.22 -11.90 -17.80
C ARG A 171 15.43 -12.04 -16.87
N ASN A 172 16.64 -12.07 -17.44
CA ASN A 172 17.88 -12.08 -16.67
C ASN A 172 18.01 -10.80 -15.84
N PHE A 173 17.78 -9.62 -16.44
CA PHE A 173 17.78 -8.35 -15.74
C PHE A 173 16.78 -8.34 -14.58
N VAL A 174 15.52 -8.75 -14.82
CA VAL A 174 14.48 -8.76 -13.78
C VAL A 174 14.89 -9.66 -12.61
N THR A 175 15.46 -10.83 -12.89
CA THR A 175 15.94 -11.77 -11.86
C THR A 175 17.09 -11.17 -11.05
N LEU A 176 18.08 -10.59 -11.72
CA LEU A 176 19.23 -9.94 -11.07
C LEU A 176 18.79 -8.75 -10.22
N PHE A 177 17.88 -7.92 -10.73
CA PHE A 177 17.30 -6.80 -10.00
C PHE A 177 16.60 -7.27 -8.72
N GLN A 178 15.75 -8.29 -8.80
CA GLN A 178 15.04 -8.84 -7.64
C GLN A 178 16.01 -9.42 -6.59
N ASN A 179 17.07 -10.08 -7.02
CA ASN A 179 18.11 -10.58 -6.12
C ASN A 179 18.84 -9.43 -5.43
N CYS A 180 19.31 -8.43 -6.18
CA CYS A 180 19.97 -7.24 -5.63
C CYS A 180 19.07 -6.48 -4.66
N LEU A 181 17.77 -6.35 -4.98
CA LEU A 181 16.78 -5.73 -4.11
C LEU A 181 16.63 -6.49 -2.80
N PHE A 182 16.55 -7.83 -2.85
CA PHE A 182 16.51 -8.67 -1.66
C PHE A 182 17.76 -8.50 -0.79
N GLU A 183 18.95 -8.52 -1.39
CA GLU A 183 20.20 -8.34 -0.63
C GLU A 183 20.28 -6.96 0.02
N ASN A 184 19.87 -5.91 -0.70
CA ASN A 184 19.85 -4.55 -0.16
C ASN A 184 18.83 -4.37 0.96
N ALA A 185 17.68 -5.05 0.87
CA ALA A 185 16.61 -4.96 1.87
C ALA A 185 16.93 -5.74 3.15
N TYR A 186 17.56 -6.91 3.03
CA TYR A 186 17.73 -7.85 4.15
C TYR A 186 19.17 -8.13 4.56
N GLY A 187 20.16 -7.64 3.82
CA GLY A 187 21.58 -7.87 4.10
C GLY A 187 22.03 -9.32 3.97
N MET A 188 21.27 -10.16 3.25
CA MET A 188 21.53 -11.58 3.04
C MET A 188 21.59 -11.90 1.56
N GLU A 189 22.45 -12.84 1.17
CA GLU A 189 22.51 -13.33 -0.21
C GLU A 189 21.14 -13.86 -0.67
N ALA A 190 20.77 -13.58 -1.91
CA ALA A 190 19.49 -13.94 -2.49
C ALA A 190 19.38 -15.44 -2.86
N SER A 191 19.52 -16.30 -1.85
CA SER A 191 19.29 -17.76 -1.97
C SER A 191 17.86 -18.12 -1.55
N GLU A 192 17.37 -19.28 -2.03
CA GLU A 192 16.05 -19.78 -1.65
C GLU A 192 15.96 -20.06 -0.14
N GLU A 193 17.04 -20.56 0.48
CA GLU A 193 17.11 -20.79 1.92
C GLU A 193 16.99 -19.48 2.70
N ASN A 194 17.68 -18.42 2.25
CA ASN A 194 17.62 -17.11 2.91
C ASN A 194 16.26 -16.45 2.71
N LYS A 195 15.65 -16.56 1.53
CA LYS A 195 14.27 -16.12 1.29
C LYS A 195 13.30 -16.86 2.24
N VAL A 196 13.43 -18.17 2.40
CA VAL A 196 12.60 -18.94 3.35
C VAL A 196 12.86 -18.53 4.81
N LYS A 197 14.09 -18.17 5.19
CA LYS A 197 14.38 -17.64 6.53
C LYS A 197 13.71 -16.28 6.79
N VAL A 198 13.66 -15.41 5.78
CA VAL A 198 13.04 -14.07 5.88
C VAL A 198 11.53 -14.17 5.93
N TYR A 199 10.94 -14.81 4.92
CA TYR A 199 9.49 -14.83 4.73
C TYR A 199 8.81 -15.89 5.59
N GLY A 200 9.52 -16.97 5.92
CA GLY A 200 8.96 -18.14 6.59
C GLY A 200 8.36 -19.14 5.60
N LYS A 201 8.33 -20.42 5.99
CA LYS A 201 7.84 -21.53 5.16
C LYS A 201 6.35 -21.39 4.80
N GLU A 202 5.58 -20.69 5.62
CA GLU A 202 4.15 -20.47 5.40
C GLU A 202 3.87 -19.42 4.30
N PHE A 203 4.88 -18.60 3.93
CA PHE A 203 4.73 -17.49 3.00
C PHE A 203 5.52 -17.68 1.70
N ILE A 204 5.78 -18.94 1.29
CA ILE A 204 6.49 -19.23 0.03
C ILE A 204 5.77 -18.61 -1.17
N GLY A 205 4.44 -18.54 -1.16
CA GLY A 205 3.66 -17.86 -2.20
C GLY A 205 3.95 -16.36 -2.33
N TRP A 206 4.56 -15.72 -1.32
CA TRP A 206 5.00 -14.32 -1.44
C TRP A 206 6.36 -14.19 -2.13
N VAL A 207 7.17 -15.25 -2.04
CA VAL A 207 8.49 -15.37 -2.69
C VAL A 207 8.35 -15.80 -4.14
N LYS A 208 7.43 -16.74 -4.39
CA LYS A 208 7.06 -17.27 -5.71
C LYS A 208 5.55 -17.17 -5.89
N PRO A 209 5.04 -16.00 -6.28
CA PRO A 209 3.61 -15.77 -6.48
C PRO A 209 2.98 -16.71 -7.51
N GLU A 210 3.79 -17.31 -8.40
CA GLU A 210 3.33 -18.28 -9.39
C GLU A 210 2.81 -19.59 -8.76
N VAL A 211 3.19 -19.90 -7.52
CA VAL A 211 2.71 -21.08 -6.77
C VAL A 211 1.72 -20.71 -5.64
N ALA A 212 1.32 -19.44 -5.54
CA ALA A 212 0.38 -19.00 -4.52
C ALA A 212 -1.06 -19.44 -4.86
N ASP A 213 -1.89 -19.55 -3.82
CA ASP A 213 -3.31 -19.87 -3.99
C ASP A 213 -4.10 -18.61 -4.37
N ASP A 214 -4.28 -18.41 -5.68
CA ASP A 214 -4.99 -17.24 -6.21
C ASP A 214 -6.53 -17.39 -6.20
N SER A 215 -7.09 -18.53 -5.74
CA SER A 215 -8.54 -18.78 -5.72
C SER A 215 -9.32 -17.71 -4.94
N MET A 216 -8.75 -17.23 -3.83
CA MET A 216 -9.35 -16.19 -2.99
C MET A 216 -9.48 -14.83 -3.69
N TRP A 217 -8.72 -14.59 -4.75
CA TRP A 217 -8.88 -13.39 -5.59
C TRP A 217 -9.98 -13.57 -6.64
N GLU A 218 -10.26 -14.81 -7.07
CA GLU A 218 -11.33 -15.13 -8.01
C GLU A 218 -12.70 -15.15 -7.32
N ASP A 219 -12.80 -15.70 -6.12
CA ASP A 219 -14.05 -15.78 -5.34
C ASP A 219 -14.49 -14.43 -4.77
N ALA A 220 -13.61 -13.43 -4.76
CA ALA A 220 -13.96 -12.05 -4.44
C ALA A 220 -14.82 -11.36 -5.53
N LYS A 221 -15.15 -12.08 -6.60
CA LYS A 221 -16.22 -11.76 -7.57
C LYS A 221 -17.58 -12.04 -6.92
N ASP A 222 -17.95 -11.28 -5.88
CA ASP A 222 -19.30 -11.35 -5.31
C ASP A 222 -20.34 -11.04 -6.40
N HIS A 223 -21.43 -11.80 -6.38
CA HIS A 223 -22.58 -11.80 -7.30
C HIS A 223 -23.17 -10.41 -7.57
N SER A 224 -22.64 -9.73 -8.59
CA SER A 224 -23.36 -8.71 -9.36
C SER A 224 -22.94 -8.84 -10.81
N THR A 225 -23.67 -9.69 -11.53
CA THR A 225 -23.55 -9.87 -12.97
C THR A 225 -23.82 -8.56 -13.71
N ASP A 226 -23.05 -8.38 -14.78
CA ASP A 226 -23.10 -7.34 -15.82
C ASP A 226 -22.61 -5.93 -15.46
N SER A 227 -21.29 -5.73 -15.58
CA SER A 227 -20.77 -4.47 -16.14
C SER A 227 -19.94 -4.77 -17.39
N ALA A 228 -20.48 -4.36 -18.54
CA ALA A 228 -19.79 -4.36 -19.82
C ALA A 228 -18.51 -3.49 -19.76
N PRO A 229 -17.52 -3.67 -20.65
CA PRO A 229 -16.27 -2.92 -20.59
C PRO A 229 -16.54 -1.42 -20.82
N LEU A 230 -16.46 -0.64 -19.75
CA LEU A 230 -16.68 0.80 -19.78
C LEU A 230 -15.52 1.48 -20.51
N LYS A 231 -15.82 1.92 -21.74
CA LYS A 231 -14.96 2.76 -22.57
C LYS A 231 -14.81 4.12 -21.88
N GLY A 232 -13.57 4.55 -21.66
CA GLY A 232 -13.24 5.77 -20.92
C GLY A 232 -13.87 7.03 -21.51
N SER A 233 -14.84 7.60 -20.79
CA SER A 233 -15.28 8.98 -20.95
C SER A 233 -14.95 9.75 -19.68
N ARG A 234 -14.49 10.99 -19.83
CA ARG A 234 -14.12 11.89 -18.73
C ARG A 234 -15.36 12.27 -17.92
N GLY A 235 -15.61 11.56 -16.81
CA GLY A 235 -16.51 12.04 -15.78
C GLY A 235 -16.03 13.40 -15.25
N SER A 236 -16.94 14.36 -15.15
CA SER A 236 -16.66 15.66 -14.54
C SER A 236 -16.49 15.46 -13.04
N ILE A 237 -15.29 15.74 -12.52
CA ILE A 237 -15.06 15.84 -11.08
C ILE A 237 -15.68 17.16 -10.62
N GLU A 238 -16.70 17.07 -9.77
CA GLU A 238 -17.23 18.24 -9.08
C GLU A 238 -16.42 18.47 -7.80
N GLU A 239 -15.93 19.69 -7.65
CA GLU A 239 -15.04 20.07 -6.56
C GLU A 239 -15.51 21.36 -5.92
N PHE A 240 -15.62 21.34 -4.58
CA PHE A 240 -15.90 22.51 -3.76
C PHE A 240 -14.74 22.75 -2.80
N GLU A 241 -14.14 23.94 -2.83
CA GLU A 241 -13.03 24.30 -1.96
C GLU A 241 -13.45 25.36 -0.92
N GLU A 242 -12.99 25.17 0.32
CA GLU A 242 -13.12 26.13 1.42
C GLU A 242 -11.74 26.40 2.04
N ALA A 243 -11.53 27.63 2.52
CA ALA A 243 -10.29 27.99 3.22
C ALA A 243 -10.23 27.32 4.60
N ALA A 244 -9.09 26.72 4.94
CA ALA A 244 -8.89 26.05 6.22
C ALA A 244 -8.73 27.01 7.42
N ASN A 245 -8.56 28.30 7.16
CA ASN A 245 -8.41 29.37 8.15
C ASN A 245 -7.29 29.10 9.19
N GLY A 246 -6.21 28.46 8.76
CA GLY A 246 -5.05 28.05 9.56
C GLY A 246 -4.31 26.91 8.88
N GLY A 247 -3.09 26.60 9.34
CA GLY A 247 -2.29 25.50 8.81
C GLY A 247 -2.85 24.15 9.24
N VAL A 248 -3.51 23.43 8.33
CA VAL A 248 -4.11 22.12 8.64
C VAL A 248 -3.05 21.13 9.13
N GLN A 249 -3.37 20.46 10.23
CA GLN A 249 -2.53 19.41 10.83
C GLN A 249 -3.16 18.02 10.72
N SER A 250 -4.49 17.90 10.84
CA SER A 250 -5.19 16.62 10.68
C SER A 250 -6.68 16.79 10.37
N LEU A 251 -7.29 15.75 9.82
CA LEU A 251 -8.70 15.68 9.49
C LEU A 251 -9.37 14.51 10.24
N ALA A 252 -10.41 14.81 11.03
CA ALA A 252 -11.24 13.81 11.68
C ALA A 252 -12.65 13.84 11.08
N LEU A 253 -12.91 12.91 10.16
CA LEU A 253 -14.23 12.78 9.55
C LEU A 253 -15.20 12.11 10.52
N GLY A 254 -16.38 12.70 10.69
CA GLY A 254 -17.48 12.10 11.41
C GLY A 254 -18.40 11.31 10.49
N ALA A 255 -18.97 10.24 11.03
CA ALA A 255 -20.05 9.48 10.46
C ALA A 255 -21.42 10.01 10.89
N LEU A 256 -21.52 10.97 11.84
CA LEU A 256 -22.72 11.76 12.12
C LEU A 256 -22.65 13.11 11.41
N ASP A 257 -23.27 14.16 11.97
CA ASP A 257 -23.54 15.42 11.27
C ASP A 257 -22.33 16.31 11.02
N ASN A 258 -21.20 16.03 11.67
CA ASN A 258 -20.04 16.93 11.67
C ASN A 258 -18.74 16.20 11.37
N SER A 259 -17.83 16.90 10.72
CA SER A 259 -16.41 16.55 10.64
C SER A 259 -15.57 17.67 11.21
N PHE A 260 -14.33 17.37 11.56
CA PHE A 260 -13.48 18.27 12.32
C PHE A 260 -12.13 18.41 11.63
N LEU A 261 -11.73 19.65 11.42
CA LEU A 261 -10.42 20.00 10.89
C LEU A 261 -9.59 20.57 12.04
N VAL A 262 -8.45 19.94 12.30
CA VAL A 262 -7.52 20.41 13.34
C VAL A 262 -6.42 21.20 12.65
N ASN A 263 -6.24 22.46 13.03
CA ASN A 263 -5.17 23.32 12.55
C ASN A 263 -4.35 23.88 13.73
N ASP A 264 -3.42 24.78 13.43
CA ASP A 264 -2.56 25.45 14.42
C ASP A 264 -3.31 26.41 15.38
N ILE A 265 -4.55 26.79 15.07
CA ILE A 265 -5.38 27.70 15.87
C ILE A 265 -6.33 26.93 16.80
N GLY A 266 -6.85 25.80 16.34
CA GLY A 266 -7.85 25.03 17.06
C GLY A 266 -8.52 23.95 16.22
N VAL A 267 -9.70 23.53 16.67
CA VAL A 267 -10.54 22.54 15.99
C VAL A 267 -11.73 23.23 15.34
N HIS A 268 -11.77 23.23 14.01
CA HIS A 268 -12.85 23.79 13.21
C HIS A 268 -13.91 22.72 12.93
N VAL A 269 -15.17 23.10 13.09
CA VAL A 269 -16.32 22.21 12.85
C VAL A 269 -16.88 22.44 11.46
N TYR A 270 -16.98 21.36 10.70
CA TYR A 270 -17.62 21.32 9.40
C TYR A 270 -18.88 20.47 9.47
N ARG A 271 -19.93 20.87 8.78
CA ARG A 271 -21.14 20.09 8.59
C ARG A 271 -20.94 19.08 7.47
N ASN A 272 -21.33 17.84 7.69
CA ASN A 272 -21.35 16.81 6.66
C ASN A 272 -22.61 16.94 5.79
N LEU A 273 -22.41 16.90 4.48
CA LEU A 273 -23.43 16.98 3.43
C LEU A 273 -23.15 15.93 2.37
N ASN A 274 -24.14 15.60 1.53
CA ASN A 274 -23.96 14.60 0.45
C ASN A 274 -22.95 15.04 -0.62
N ARG A 275 -22.62 16.33 -0.68
CA ARG A 275 -21.65 16.92 -1.63
C ARG A 275 -20.31 17.24 -0.99
N GLY A 276 -20.13 16.92 0.30
CA GLY A 276 -18.88 17.22 0.99
C GLY A 276 -19.08 17.73 2.40
N ILE A 277 -18.09 18.50 2.85
CA ILE A 277 -18.14 19.19 4.13
C ILE A 277 -18.22 20.70 3.92
N ASN A 278 -18.89 21.41 4.83
CA ASN A 278 -19.04 22.86 4.78
C ASN A 278 -18.83 23.48 6.17
N GLY A 279 -17.98 24.49 6.29
CA GLY A 279 -17.63 25.11 7.56
C GLY A 279 -18.84 25.71 8.28
N LYS A 280 -18.98 25.41 9.57
CA LYS A 280 -20.03 26.01 10.43
C LYS A 280 -19.65 27.39 10.98
N GLY A 281 -18.41 27.84 10.76
CA GLY A 281 -17.86 29.04 11.41
C GLY A 281 -17.57 28.85 12.91
N ILE A 282 -17.63 27.62 13.41
CA ILE A 282 -17.33 27.28 14.81
C ILE A 282 -15.88 26.78 14.89
N CYS A 283 -15.09 27.39 15.78
CA CYS A 283 -13.71 27.02 16.06
C CYS A 283 -13.51 26.92 17.58
N VAL A 284 -13.11 25.73 18.03
CA VAL A 284 -12.68 25.49 19.40
C VAL A 284 -11.20 25.81 19.49
N LYS A 285 -10.86 26.98 20.06
CA LYS A 285 -9.47 27.42 20.22
C LYS A 285 -8.78 26.61 21.31
N TYR A 286 -7.48 26.39 21.15
CA TYR A 286 -6.66 25.93 22.26
C TYR A 286 -6.57 27.02 23.34
N ASP A 287 -6.66 26.63 24.63
CA ASP A 287 -6.47 27.58 25.73
C ASP A 287 -5.08 28.25 25.64
N GLY A 288 -5.07 29.58 25.62
CA GLY A 288 -3.91 30.39 25.25
C GLY A 288 -2.77 30.37 26.28
N GLY A 289 -1.53 30.20 25.80
CA GLY A 289 -0.32 30.40 26.62
C GLY A 289 1.02 29.84 26.11
N GLY A 290 1.12 29.34 24.87
CA GLY A 290 2.42 28.90 24.34
C GLY A 290 2.39 28.77 22.81
N ASN A 291 3.53 28.98 22.15
CA ASN A 291 3.70 28.89 20.69
C ASN A 291 3.15 27.55 20.14
N ALA A 292 1.87 27.55 19.73
CA ALA A 292 1.20 26.43 19.07
C ALA A 292 1.81 26.11 17.70
N SER A 293 2.62 27.03 17.16
CA SER A 293 3.31 26.90 15.88
C SER A 293 4.38 25.80 15.82
N ASN A 294 4.68 25.11 16.93
CA ASN A 294 5.70 24.05 17.01
C ASN A 294 5.14 22.69 17.45
N LEU A 295 3.82 22.55 17.58
CA LEU A 295 3.18 21.34 18.09
C LEU A 295 2.40 20.66 16.96
N THR A 296 2.93 19.56 16.42
CA THR A 296 2.20 18.69 15.49
C THR A 296 1.35 17.69 16.28
N LEU A 297 0.04 17.88 16.21
CA LEU A 297 -0.92 16.94 16.79
C LEU A 297 -0.86 15.62 16.02
N LYS A 298 -0.73 14.49 16.73
CA LYS A 298 -0.45 13.20 16.09
C LYS A 298 -1.67 12.46 15.59
N LYS A 299 -2.75 12.52 16.37
CA LYS A 299 -3.94 11.73 16.14
C LYS A 299 -5.12 12.37 16.83
N THR A 300 -6.25 12.31 16.14
CA THR A 300 -7.55 12.76 16.61
C THR A 300 -8.49 11.57 16.60
N LEU A 301 -9.24 11.36 17.69
CA LEU A 301 -10.19 10.26 17.83
C LEU A 301 -11.56 10.79 18.25
N LEU A 302 -12.60 10.45 17.50
CA LEU A 302 -13.99 10.80 17.81
C LEU A 302 -14.63 9.69 18.63
N MET A 303 -15.37 10.06 19.67
CA MET A 303 -16.01 9.14 20.61
C MET A 303 -17.39 9.64 21.08
N ARG A 304 -18.16 8.75 21.70
CA ARG A 304 -19.45 9.04 22.36
C ARG A 304 -20.46 9.68 21.40
N ALA A 305 -20.80 8.97 20.34
CA ALA A 305 -21.65 9.48 19.27
C ALA A 305 -21.15 10.85 18.75
N GLU A 306 -19.83 10.97 18.59
CA GLU A 306 -19.16 12.18 18.07
C GLU A 306 -19.44 13.46 18.85
N THR A 307 -19.71 13.35 20.15
CA THR A 307 -19.83 14.51 21.07
C THR A 307 -18.48 14.89 21.67
N ASN A 308 -17.50 13.98 21.63
CA ASN A 308 -16.18 14.17 22.21
C ASN A 308 -15.07 13.92 21.18
N ILE A 309 -14.02 14.74 21.25
CA ILE A 309 -12.77 14.57 20.51
C ILE A 309 -11.65 14.30 21.51
N MET A 310 -10.91 13.21 21.31
CA MET A 310 -9.64 12.98 21.98
C MET A 310 -8.52 13.49 21.08
N LEU A 311 -7.76 14.45 21.59
CA LEU A 311 -6.60 15.02 20.94
C LEU A 311 -5.34 14.46 21.60
N MET A 312 -4.55 13.72 20.84
CA MET A 312 -3.29 13.20 21.36
C MET A 312 -2.29 14.34 21.55
N SER A 313 -1.75 14.46 22.76
CA SER A 313 -0.81 15.54 23.09
C SER A 313 0.37 15.53 22.12
N PRO A 314 0.76 16.71 21.61
CA PRO A 314 1.82 16.84 20.60
C PRO A 314 3.16 16.31 21.13
N ALA A 315 3.95 15.71 20.24
CA ALA A 315 5.29 15.26 20.59
C ALA A 315 6.22 16.45 20.86
N ASN A 316 6.85 16.47 22.03
CA ASN A 316 8.00 17.36 22.26
C ASN A 316 9.15 16.94 21.33
N LYS A 317 9.87 17.92 20.76
CA LYS A 317 11.02 17.69 19.86
C LYS A 317 11.94 16.60 20.43
N GLY A 318 12.03 15.46 19.73
CA GLY A 318 12.87 14.31 20.09
C GLY A 318 12.17 13.13 20.78
N LYS A 319 10.89 13.23 21.19
CA LYS A 319 10.12 12.11 21.75
C LYS A 319 8.89 11.82 20.87
N PRO A 320 8.89 10.75 20.07
CA PRO A 320 7.78 10.44 19.17
C PRO A 320 6.52 9.93 19.88
N ASN A 321 6.48 9.84 21.21
CA ASN A 321 5.35 9.23 21.90
C ASN A 321 4.65 10.25 22.79
N ALA A 322 3.33 10.27 22.76
CA ALA A 322 2.50 11.11 23.60
C ALA A 322 2.36 10.52 25.01
N THR A 323 2.36 11.38 26.02
CA THR A 323 2.21 11.00 27.45
C THR A 323 0.76 11.09 27.93
N GLY A 324 -0.16 11.58 27.09
CA GLY A 324 -1.55 11.80 27.47
C GLY A 324 -2.45 12.27 26.34
N LEU A 325 -3.73 12.50 26.66
CA LEU A 325 -4.78 12.95 25.73
C LEU A 325 -5.52 14.16 26.32
N LYS A 326 -5.93 15.09 25.47
CA LYS A 326 -6.89 16.13 25.83
C LYS A 326 -8.27 15.71 25.30
N GLN A 327 -9.25 15.67 26.19
CA GLN A 327 -10.64 15.44 25.83
C GLN A 327 -11.33 16.79 25.63
N VAL A 328 -11.80 17.02 24.42
CA VAL A 328 -12.57 18.20 24.04
C VAL A 328 -14.02 17.79 23.89
N ASP A 329 -14.89 18.48 24.61
CA ASP A 329 -16.33 18.37 24.41
C ASP A 329 -16.74 19.29 23.26
N ILE A 330 -17.36 18.72 22.23
CA ILE A 330 -17.68 19.43 20.98
C ILE A 330 -18.80 20.43 21.19
N GLU A 331 -19.80 20.10 22.01
CA GLU A 331 -20.97 20.95 22.23
C GLU A 331 -20.59 22.24 22.96
N THR A 332 -19.75 22.13 24.00
CA THR A 332 -19.28 23.27 24.78
C THR A 332 -18.03 23.93 24.20
N GLY A 333 -17.30 23.22 23.35
CA GLY A 333 -16.03 23.69 22.78
C GLY A 333 -14.95 23.88 23.84
N LYS A 334 -14.95 23.09 24.91
CA LYS A 334 -14.00 23.20 26.02
C LYS A 334 -13.21 21.92 26.20
N ILE A 335 -11.96 22.07 26.64
CA ILE A 335 -11.19 20.94 27.16
C ILE A 335 -11.81 20.58 28.51
N VAL A 336 -12.46 19.40 28.57
CA VAL A 336 -13.11 18.92 29.79
C VAL A 336 -12.14 18.15 30.69
N THR A 337 -11.16 17.47 30.08
CA THR A 337 -10.23 16.60 30.80
C THR A 337 -8.88 16.52 30.09
N GLU A 338 -7.79 16.52 30.84
CA GLU A 338 -6.46 16.12 30.35
C GLU A 338 -6.05 14.81 31.00
N TRP A 339 -6.00 13.74 30.21
CA TRP A 339 -5.70 12.38 30.64
C TRP A 339 -4.20 12.10 30.57
N LYS A 340 -3.67 11.38 31.56
CA LYS A 340 -2.31 10.80 31.53
C LYS A 340 -2.38 9.30 31.30
N PHE A 341 -1.45 8.77 30.52
CA PHE A 341 -1.28 7.33 30.37
C PHE A 341 -0.37 6.80 31.47
N GLU A 342 -0.90 5.94 32.35
CA GLU A 342 -0.13 5.34 33.42
C GLU A 342 -0.53 3.87 33.61
N LYS A 343 0.41 3.08 34.10
CA LYS A 343 0.14 1.74 34.59
C LYS A 343 1.00 1.46 35.81
N ASP A 344 0.36 1.02 36.88
CA ASP A 344 1.03 0.62 38.13
C ASP A 344 1.98 1.71 38.68
N GLY A 345 1.59 2.99 38.59
CA GLY A 345 2.42 4.12 39.03
C GLY A 345 3.54 4.53 38.05
N THR A 346 3.60 3.92 36.87
CA THR A 346 4.60 4.22 35.83
C THR A 346 3.95 4.87 34.62
N ASP A 347 4.47 6.03 34.23
CA ASP A 347 4.04 6.73 33.01
C ASP A 347 4.29 5.87 31.77
N ILE A 348 3.24 5.71 30.96
CA ILE A 348 3.31 5.05 29.65
C ILE A 348 3.23 6.13 28.58
N THR A 349 3.85 5.85 27.44
CA THR A 349 3.68 6.68 26.25
C THR A 349 2.98 5.91 25.14
N MET A 350 2.23 6.61 24.31
CA MET A 350 1.48 6.07 23.17
C MET A 350 1.94 6.71 21.86
N MET A 351 2.04 5.91 20.82
CA MET A 351 2.33 6.37 19.45
C MET A 351 1.06 6.54 18.62
N ASP A 352 0.06 5.69 18.82
CA ASP A 352 -1.19 5.72 18.08
C ASP A 352 -2.36 5.31 18.99
N ILE A 353 -3.56 5.79 18.65
CA ILE A 353 -4.84 5.41 19.29
C ILE A 353 -5.89 5.17 18.22
N THR A 354 -6.82 4.27 18.51
CA THR A 354 -8.00 4.02 17.66
C THR A 354 -9.18 3.58 18.51
N ASN A 355 -10.37 3.62 17.91
CA ASN A 355 -11.58 3.07 18.50
C ASN A 355 -11.46 1.55 18.70
N ASP A 356 -12.24 0.98 19.62
CA ASP A 356 -12.26 -0.48 19.86
C ASP A 356 -12.76 -1.29 18.66
N THR A 357 -13.67 -0.70 17.89
CA THR A 357 -14.16 -1.22 16.62
C THR A 357 -14.26 -0.10 15.60
N LYS A 358 -14.35 -0.44 14.31
CA LYS A 358 -14.56 0.55 13.23
C LYS A 358 -15.87 1.36 13.38
N GLY A 359 -16.84 0.87 14.16
CA GLY A 359 -18.12 1.54 14.43
C GLY A 359 -18.24 2.20 15.82
N SER A 360 -17.30 1.98 16.74
CA SER A 360 -17.40 2.43 18.14
C SER A 360 -17.52 3.95 18.31
N GLN A 361 -17.07 4.74 17.33
CA GLN A 361 -17.27 6.19 17.29
C GLN A 361 -18.74 6.61 17.43
N LEU A 362 -19.67 5.78 16.92
CA LEU A 362 -21.11 6.02 16.91
C LEU A 362 -21.80 5.65 18.23
N ASP A 363 -21.15 4.87 19.10
CA ASP A 363 -21.74 4.41 20.34
C ASP A 363 -21.66 5.52 21.42
N PRO A 364 -22.79 6.03 21.93
CA PRO A 364 -22.80 7.07 22.97
C PRO A 364 -22.29 6.57 24.32
N SER A 365 -22.31 5.26 24.56
CA SER A 365 -21.86 4.63 25.80
C SER A 365 -20.37 4.24 25.80
N GLU A 366 -19.71 4.43 24.65
CA GLU A 366 -18.30 4.09 24.49
C GLU A 366 -17.43 4.87 25.49
N SER A 367 -16.58 4.14 26.18
CA SER A 367 -15.70 4.68 27.22
C SER A 367 -14.33 4.02 27.20
N THR A 368 -14.10 3.13 26.24
CA THR A 368 -12.81 2.49 26.01
C THR A 368 -12.29 2.81 24.62
N PHE A 369 -10.98 2.73 24.46
CA PHE A 369 -10.31 2.87 23.18
C PHE A 369 -8.99 2.13 23.21
N LEU A 370 -8.43 1.82 22.04
CA LEU A 370 -7.18 1.11 21.92
C LEU A 370 -5.99 2.06 21.88
N GLY A 371 -4.88 1.64 22.48
CA GLY A 371 -3.60 2.33 22.47
C GLY A 371 -2.47 1.44 22.00
N LEU A 372 -1.54 2.02 21.23
CA LEU A 372 -0.36 1.35 20.70
C LEU A 372 0.91 2.14 21.01
N ASN A 373 1.96 1.44 21.41
CA ASN A 373 3.35 1.90 21.38
C ASN A 373 4.23 0.78 20.79
N ASP A 374 5.54 1.00 20.61
CA ASP A 374 6.53 0.11 19.98
C ASP A 374 6.48 -1.33 20.52
N LYS A 375 6.12 -1.49 21.80
CA LYS A 375 6.02 -2.76 22.52
C LYS A 375 4.74 -2.93 23.31
N ILE A 376 3.75 -2.06 23.16
CA ILE A 376 2.52 -2.11 23.95
C ILE A 376 1.32 -2.11 23.01
N LEU A 377 0.39 -3.04 23.27
CA LEU A 377 -0.97 -3.01 22.72
C LEU A 377 -1.95 -3.17 23.88
N CYS A 378 -2.83 -2.19 24.07
CA CYS A 378 -3.76 -2.17 25.18
C CYS A 378 -5.09 -1.49 24.86
N GLN A 379 -6.05 -1.67 25.75
CA GLN A 379 -7.32 -0.95 25.77
C GLN A 379 -7.36 -0.07 27.02
N TRP A 380 -7.48 1.24 26.81
CA TRP A 380 -7.68 2.23 27.84
C TRP A 380 -9.16 2.33 28.22
N ASP A 381 -9.43 2.63 29.49
CA ASP A 381 -10.78 2.88 30.00
C ASP A 381 -10.83 4.26 30.66
N MET A 382 -11.80 5.05 30.22
CA MET A 382 -12.04 6.42 30.67
C MET A 382 -12.93 6.49 31.92
N ARG A 383 -13.49 5.37 32.38
CA ARG A 383 -14.29 5.33 33.60
C ARG A 383 -13.36 5.31 34.80
N ASP A 384 -13.59 6.24 35.73
CA ASP A 384 -12.86 6.23 37.00
C ASP A 384 -13.27 4.98 37.80
N LYS A 385 -12.33 4.05 38.00
CA LYS A 385 -12.55 2.84 38.80
C LYS A 385 -12.81 3.16 40.27
N LYS A 386 -12.47 4.37 40.74
CA LYS A 386 -12.60 4.73 42.15
C LYS A 386 -13.94 5.32 42.53
N GLY A 387 -14.80 5.77 41.60
CA GLY A 387 -16.16 6.24 41.92
C GLY A 387 -16.25 7.30 43.04
N VAL A 388 -15.13 7.92 43.42
CA VAL A 388 -15.00 8.82 44.56
C VAL A 388 -14.85 10.20 43.97
N VAL A 389 -15.72 11.11 44.40
CA VAL A 389 -15.53 12.55 44.35
C VAL A 389 -14.08 12.82 44.73
N GLN A 390 -13.21 13.01 43.73
CA GLN A 390 -11.85 13.45 44.00
C GLN A 390 -12.00 14.82 44.65
N ASP A 391 -11.54 14.95 45.88
CA ASP A 391 -11.36 16.22 46.55
C ASP A 391 -10.66 17.15 45.57
N ILE A 392 -11.41 18.10 45.01
CA ILE A 392 -11.00 19.05 43.97
C ILE A 392 -9.77 19.87 44.42
N ALA A 393 -9.41 19.81 45.71
CA ALA A 393 -8.28 20.49 46.31
C ALA A 393 -6.95 19.72 46.33
N ARG A 394 -6.89 18.41 46.00
CA ARG A 394 -5.62 17.63 46.00
C ARG A 394 -5.65 16.46 45.01
N SER A 395 -5.23 16.64 43.76
CA SER A 395 -4.56 15.61 42.94
C SER A 395 -4.34 16.12 41.51
N GLY A 396 -3.23 15.74 40.85
CA GLY A 396 -2.91 16.13 39.48
C GLY A 396 -3.87 15.57 38.41
N SER A 397 -3.56 15.80 37.13
CA SER A 397 -4.38 15.38 35.98
C SER A 397 -4.83 13.91 36.08
N PRO A 398 -6.09 13.57 35.73
CA PRO A 398 -6.62 12.22 35.87
C PRO A 398 -5.86 11.20 35.04
N VAL A 399 -5.79 9.98 35.57
CA VAL A 399 -4.99 8.88 35.02
C VAL A 399 -5.90 7.87 34.33
N LEU A 400 -5.58 7.51 33.09
CA LEU A 400 -6.21 6.40 32.40
C LEU A 400 -5.61 5.09 32.89
N HIS A 401 -6.47 4.11 33.14
CA HIS A 401 -6.07 2.74 33.44
C HIS A 401 -6.45 1.83 32.28
N TRP A 402 -5.57 0.92 31.91
CA TRP A 402 -5.92 -0.07 30.89
C TRP A 402 -6.77 -1.21 31.49
N THR A 403 -7.73 -1.74 30.73
CA THR A 403 -8.59 -2.88 31.15
C THR A 403 -7.96 -4.20 30.74
N GLN A 404 -7.40 -4.21 29.54
CA GLN A 404 -6.72 -5.34 28.93
C GLN A 404 -5.55 -4.83 28.10
N GLY A 405 -4.54 -5.67 27.93
CA GLY A 405 -3.37 -5.33 27.13
C GLY A 405 -2.18 -6.21 27.42
N HIS A 406 -1.15 -6.02 26.62
CA HIS A 406 0.12 -6.71 26.79
C HIS A 406 1.29 -5.78 26.47
N GLN A 407 2.31 -5.87 27.32
CA GLN A 407 3.61 -5.25 27.09
C GLN A 407 4.58 -6.36 26.70
N PHE A 408 5.09 -6.28 25.49
CA PHE A 408 6.02 -7.25 24.92
C PHE A 408 7.44 -6.94 25.37
N SER A 409 8.26 -7.98 25.58
CA SER A 409 9.62 -7.83 26.08
C SER A 409 10.55 -7.14 25.08
N SER A 410 10.46 -7.49 23.80
CA SER A 410 11.21 -6.86 22.69
C SER A 410 10.73 -7.37 21.32
N GLY A 411 11.18 -6.72 20.23
CA GLY A 411 11.10 -7.27 18.86
C GLY A 411 9.75 -7.09 18.13
N THR A 412 8.81 -6.36 18.72
CA THR A 412 7.53 -6.05 18.07
C THR A 412 7.62 -4.89 17.09
N ASN A 413 8.36 -3.84 17.46
CA ASN A 413 8.54 -2.60 16.68
C ASN A 413 7.21 -2.12 16.07
N PHE A 414 6.14 -2.13 16.87
CA PHE A 414 4.83 -1.69 16.39
C PHE A 414 4.89 -0.22 15.97
N GLN A 415 4.16 0.13 14.94
CA GLN A 415 4.18 1.47 14.36
C GLN A 415 2.79 2.06 14.24
N CYS A 416 1.83 1.27 13.76
CA CYS A 416 0.47 1.70 13.46
C CYS A 416 -0.50 0.53 13.64
N PHE A 417 -1.79 0.82 13.82
CA PHE A 417 -2.82 -0.20 13.97
C PHE A 417 -4.22 0.30 13.59
N ALA A 418 -5.12 -0.65 13.33
CA ALA A 418 -6.54 -0.40 13.07
C ALA A 418 -7.39 -1.55 13.62
N SER A 419 -8.68 -1.28 13.80
CA SER A 419 -9.68 -2.25 14.29
C SER A 419 -10.73 -2.56 13.23
N THR A 420 -11.13 -3.82 13.13
CA THR A 420 -12.27 -4.26 12.31
C THR A 420 -13.62 -3.91 12.95
N GLY A 421 -14.73 -4.16 12.25
CA GLY A 421 -16.08 -4.01 12.80
C GLY A 421 -16.38 -4.94 13.97
N ASP A 422 -15.76 -6.13 14.02
CA ASP A 422 -15.92 -7.08 15.13
C ASP A 422 -14.96 -6.84 16.31
N GLY A 423 -14.03 -5.89 16.19
CA GLY A 423 -13.03 -5.52 17.21
C GLY A 423 -11.75 -6.37 17.20
N SER A 424 -11.50 -7.11 16.13
CA SER A 424 -10.17 -7.66 15.84
C SER A 424 -9.20 -6.55 15.44
N ILE A 425 -7.90 -6.75 15.65
CA ILE A 425 -6.89 -5.68 15.57
C ILE A 425 -5.79 -6.08 14.60
N VAL A 426 -5.50 -5.21 13.64
CA VAL A 426 -4.33 -5.33 12.76
C VAL A 426 -3.25 -4.36 13.23
N VAL A 427 -2.00 -4.83 13.31
CA VAL A 427 -0.85 -4.01 13.71
C VAL A 427 0.24 -4.09 12.66
N GLY A 428 0.66 -2.94 12.14
CA GLY A 428 1.82 -2.78 11.28
C GLY A 428 3.07 -2.43 12.09
N SER A 429 4.22 -2.94 11.67
CA SER A 429 5.50 -2.75 12.34
C SER A 429 6.54 -2.05 11.47
N LEU A 430 7.53 -1.43 12.12
CA LEU A 430 8.68 -0.79 11.48
C LEU A 430 9.54 -1.77 10.67
N ASP A 431 9.54 -3.06 11.02
CA ASP A 431 10.22 -4.12 10.28
C ASP A 431 9.42 -4.65 9.06
N GLY A 432 8.33 -3.97 8.71
CA GLY A 432 7.48 -4.31 7.57
C GLY A 432 6.44 -5.40 7.85
N LYS A 433 6.43 -6.01 9.04
CA LYS A 433 5.50 -7.08 9.37
C LYS A 433 4.10 -6.56 9.68
N ILE A 434 3.09 -7.36 9.36
CA ILE A 434 1.68 -7.09 9.69
C ILE A 434 1.16 -8.24 10.55
N ARG A 435 0.65 -7.94 11.75
CA ARG A 435 0.18 -8.93 12.72
C ARG A 435 -1.32 -8.78 12.97
N LEU A 436 -2.03 -9.90 12.96
CA LEU A 436 -3.47 -9.97 13.17
C LEU A 436 -3.77 -10.53 14.57
N TYR A 437 -4.45 -9.75 15.40
CA TYR A 437 -4.87 -10.12 16.74
C TYR A 437 -6.39 -10.26 16.79
N SER A 438 -6.86 -11.30 17.46
CA SER A 438 -8.30 -11.46 17.74
C SER A 438 -8.73 -10.49 18.84
N LYS A 439 -10.00 -10.05 18.82
CA LYS A 439 -10.61 -9.31 19.94
C LYS A 439 -10.38 -9.93 21.31
N ALA A 440 -10.39 -11.26 21.39
CA ALA A 440 -10.26 -12.00 22.65
C ALA A 440 -8.85 -11.97 23.27
N SER A 441 -7.80 -11.60 22.52
CA SER A 441 -6.44 -11.62 23.04
C SER A 441 -5.48 -10.71 22.26
N MET A 442 -4.89 -9.75 22.97
CA MET A 442 -3.81 -8.87 22.51
C MET A 442 -2.41 -9.44 22.79
N ARG A 443 -2.30 -10.63 23.39
CA ARG A 443 -1.00 -11.21 23.79
C ARG A 443 -0.28 -11.91 22.65
N GLN A 444 -1.02 -12.54 21.75
CA GLN A 444 -0.44 -13.32 20.65
C GLN A 444 -1.26 -13.11 19.38
N ALA A 445 -0.56 -12.69 18.32
CA ALA A 445 -1.14 -12.62 16.99
C ALA A 445 -1.56 -14.01 16.52
N LYS A 446 -2.73 -14.12 15.90
CA LYS A 446 -3.19 -15.34 15.24
C LYS A 446 -2.40 -15.60 13.96
N THR A 447 -2.13 -14.54 13.19
CA THR A 447 -1.34 -14.59 11.97
C THR A 447 -0.36 -13.42 11.93
N ALA A 448 0.84 -13.65 11.41
CA ALA A 448 1.86 -12.62 11.24
C ALA A 448 2.45 -12.71 9.83
N PHE A 449 2.12 -11.74 8.98
CA PHE A 449 2.65 -11.62 7.63
C PHE A 449 4.07 -11.06 7.67
N PRO A 450 5.00 -11.60 6.87
CA PRO A 450 6.34 -11.06 6.74
C PRO A 450 6.31 -9.71 6.02
N GLY A 451 7.30 -8.86 6.28
CA GLY A 451 7.49 -7.64 5.50
C GLY A 451 8.15 -7.90 4.16
N LEU A 452 8.05 -6.93 3.25
CA LEU A 452 8.77 -6.93 1.96
C LEU A 452 10.00 -6.00 1.97
N GLY A 453 10.53 -5.69 3.16
CA GLY A 453 11.74 -4.88 3.36
C GLY A 453 11.49 -3.37 3.55
N SER A 454 10.24 -2.92 3.55
CA SER A 454 9.87 -1.52 3.86
C SER A 454 9.02 -1.45 5.13
N PRO A 455 9.19 -0.41 5.98
CA PRO A 455 8.34 -0.19 7.15
C PRO A 455 6.86 -0.02 6.81
N ILE A 456 5.97 -0.50 7.68
CA ILE A 456 4.53 -0.20 7.59
C ILE A 456 4.26 1.08 8.38
N THR A 457 3.98 2.19 7.69
CA THR A 457 3.75 3.51 8.28
C THR A 457 2.30 3.70 8.72
N LEU A 458 1.35 3.06 8.04
CA LEU A 458 -0.08 3.08 8.37
C LEU A 458 -0.73 1.75 7.94
N VAL A 459 -1.75 1.32 8.67
CA VAL A 459 -2.62 0.20 8.28
C VAL A 459 -4.09 0.60 8.31
N ASP A 460 -4.87 0.00 7.42
CA ASP A 460 -6.33 0.03 7.46
C ASP A 460 -6.88 -1.37 7.15
N VAL A 461 -8.12 -1.62 7.53
CA VAL A 461 -8.78 -2.92 7.39
C VAL A 461 -10.24 -2.73 6.99
N THR A 462 -10.76 -3.60 6.14
CA THR A 462 -12.19 -3.59 5.80
C THR A 462 -13.04 -3.87 7.04
N TYR A 463 -14.28 -3.39 7.05
CA TYR A 463 -15.19 -3.56 8.17
C TYR A 463 -15.36 -5.04 8.56
N ASP A 464 -15.45 -5.93 7.57
CA ASP A 464 -15.55 -7.38 7.73
C ASP A 464 -14.21 -8.10 8.02
N GLY A 465 -13.10 -7.37 8.04
CA GLY A 465 -11.76 -7.92 8.29
C GLY A 465 -11.15 -8.72 7.15
N LYS A 466 -11.84 -8.89 6.01
CA LYS A 466 -11.33 -9.76 4.93
C LYS A 466 -10.10 -9.21 4.23
N TRP A 467 -9.91 -7.90 4.24
CA TRP A 467 -8.82 -7.25 3.54
C TRP A 467 -8.07 -6.30 4.46
N VAL A 468 -6.74 -6.39 4.43
CA VAL A 468 -5.82 -5.51 5.14
C VAL A 468 -5.02 -4.71 4.12
N LEU A 469 -4.92 -3.41 4.36
CA LEU A 469 -4.09 -2.50 3.59
C LEU A 469 -2.94 -2.02 4.47
N GLY A 470 -1.70 -2.25 4.02
CA GLY A 470 -0.50 -1.66 4.62
C GLY A 470 0.05 -0.55 3.74
N THR A 471 0.39 0.58 4.34
CA THR A 471 1.05 1.71 3.68
C THR A 471 2.55 1.66 3.97
N THR A 472 3.37 1.77 2.93
CA THR A 472 4.83 1.97 3.02
C THR A 472 5.19 3.26 2.31
N ASP A 473 6.45 3.70 2.33
CA ASP A 473 6.87 4.92 1.63
C ASP A 473 6.68 4.83 0.10
N THR A 474 6.77 3.64 -0.50
CA THR A 474 6.87 3.51 -1.98
C THR A 474 5.73 2.74 -2.63
N TYR A 475 4.91 2.04 -1.84
CA TYR A 475 3.76 1.27 -2.31
C TYR A 475 2.76 1.01 -1.18
N LEU A 476 1.53 0.65 -1.53
CA LEU A 476 0.60 -0.01 -0.61
C LEU A 476 0.62 -1.52 -0.83
N ILE A 477 0.44 -2.30 0.23
CA ILE A 477 0.30 -3.75 0.18
C ILE A 477 -1.12 -4.14 0.59
N LEU A 478 -1.84 -4.82 -0.31
CA LEU A 478 -3.17 -5.35 -0.08
C LEU A 478 -3.09 -6.86 0.19
N ILE A 479 -3.56 -7.27 1.36
CA ILE A 479 -3.53 -8.65 1.83
C ILE A 479 -4.95 -9.16 2.01
N CYS A 480 -5.27 -10.29 1.39
CA CYS A 480 -6.47 -11.05 1.73
C CYS A 480 -6.18 -11.86 3.00
N THR A 481 -7.07 -11.74 3.99
CA THR A 481 -6.96 -12.47 5.26
C THR A 481 -7.81 -13.75 5.27
N LEU A 482 -8.58 -14.00 4.21
CA LEU A 482 -9.37 -15.22 4.09
C LEU A 482 -8.48 -16.43 3.87
N PHE A 483 -8.83 -17.53 4.54
CA PHE A 483 -8.26 -18.84 4.30
C PHE A 483 -9.29 -19.91 4.59
N THR A 484 -9.12 -21.06 3.95
CA THR A 484 -9.91 -22.26 4.22
C THR A 484 -9.19 -23.09 5.28
N ASP A 485 -9.86 -23.33 6.40
CA ASP A 485 -9.30 -24.16 7.47
C ASP A 485 -9.32 -25.66 7.12
N LYS A 486 -8.82 -26.50 8.05
CA LYS A 486 -8.79 -27.96 7.87
C LYS A 486 -10.18 -28.60 7.78
N ASP A 487 -11.20 -27.91 8.30
CA ASP A 487 -12.59 -28.35 8.30
C ASP A 487 -13.34 -27.88 7.04
N GLY A 488 -12.64 -27.23 6.10
CA GLY A 488 -13.24 -26.68 4.88
C GLY A 488 -14.01 -25.38 5.10
N LYS A 489 -13.89 -24.74 6.26
CA LYS A 489 -14.59 -23.48 6.57
C LYS A 489 -13.71 -22.28 6.25
N THR A 490 -14.28 -21.32 5.55
CA THR A 490 -13.65 -20.02 5.30
C THR A 490 -13.61 -19.19 6.59
N LYS A 491 -12.42 -18.76 6.98
CA LYS A 491 -12.16 -17.94 8.17
C LYS A 491 -11.22 -16.78 7.82
N THR A 492 -11.16 -15.79 8.70
CA THR A 492 -10.17 -14.71 8.61
C THR A 492 -8.93 -15.04 9.43
N GLY A 493 -7.77 -14.52 9.02
CA GLY A 493 -6.50 -14.65 9.73
C GLY A 493 -6.48 -14.01 11.13
N PHE A 494 -7.54 -13.28 11.51
CA PHE A 494 -7.78 -12.77 12.86
C PHE A 494 -8.30 -13.85 13.82
N THR A 495 -8.94 -14.89 13.29
CA THR A 495 -9.59 -15.95 14.09
C THR A 495 -8.80 -17.26 14.10
N GLY A 496 -7.89 -17.45 13.14
CA GLY A 496 -7.04 -18.63 13.05
C GLY A 496 -5.71 -18.36 12.34
N ARG A 497 -4.81 -19.34 12.43
CA ARG A 497 -3.54 -19.34 11.69
C ARG A 497 -3.82 -19.75 10.24
N MET A 498 -3.45 -18.89 9.29
CA MET A 498 -3.74 -19.12 7.88
C MET A 498 -2.90 -20.26 7.26
N GLY A 499 -1.73 -20.55 7.81
CA GLY A 499 -0.85 -21.60 7.27
C GLY A 499 -0.27 -21.24 5.90
N ASN A 500 -0.06 -22.23 5.04
CA ASN A 500 0.70 -22.09 3.79
C ASN A 500 -0.14 -21.94 2.52
N ARG A 501 -1.46 -22.13 2.60
CA ARG A 501 -2.39 -21.95 1.47
C ARG A 501 -3.02 -20.57 1.55
N ILE A 502 -2.20 -19.57 1.28
CA ILE A 502 -2.61 -18.17 1.33
C ILE A 502 -2.34 -17.50 -0.01
N PRO A 503 -3.21 -16.56 -0.40
CA PRO A 503 -2.97 -15.75 -1.59
C PRO A 503 -1.73 -14.87 -1.42
N ALA A 504 -1.02 -14.64 -2.53
CA ALA A 504 0.00 -13.61 -2.58
C ALA A 504 -0.66 -12.22 -2.48
N PRO A 505 -0.01 -11.24 -1.83
CA PRO A 505 -0.53 -9.89 -1.72
C PRO A 505 -0.45 -9.19 -3.07
N ARG A 506 -1.28 -8.16 -3.25
CA ARG A 506 -1.18 -7.24 -4.39
C ARG A 506 -0.57 -5.93 -3.94
N LEU A 507 0.29 -5.36 -4.77
CA LEU A 507 0.89 -4.05 -4.52
C LEU A 507 0.11 -2.98 -5.27
N LEU A 508 -0.11 -1.83 -4.65
CA LEU A 508 -0.64 -0.64 -5.32
C LEU A 508 0.50 0.37 -5.43
N LYS A 509 0.83 0.76 -6.66
CA LYS A 509 2.03 1.55 -6.97
C LYS A 509 1.70 2.67 -7.93
N LEU A 510 2.46 3.76 -7.83
CA LEU A 510 2.50 4.78 -8.87
C LEU A 510 3.34 4.29 -10.05
N THR A 511 3.04 4.77 -11.25
CA THR A 511 3.96 4.65 -12.38
C THR A 511 5.25 5.40 -12.06
N PRO A 512 6.40 5.04 -12.69
CA PRO A 512 7.65 5.79 -12.52
C PRO A 512 7.46 7.28 -12.85
N LEU A 513 6.67 7.59 -13.89
CA LEU A 513 6.36 8.96 -14.28
C LEU A 513 5.59 9.71 -13.19
N ASP A 514 4.49 9.14 -12.70
CA ASP A 514 3.69 9.81 -11.67
C ASP A 514 4.46 9.92 -10.34
N SER A 515 5.25 8.91 -9.96
CA SER A 515 6.08 9.01 -8.77
C SER A 515 7.12 10.12 -8.88
N HIS A 516 7.74 10.29 -10.05
CA HIS A 516 8.65 11.41 -10.29
C HIS A 516 7.94 12.77 -10.26
N LEU A 517 6.73 12.85 -10.84
CA LEU A 517 5.92 14.08 -10.84
C LEU A 517 5.37 14.46 -9.46
N ALA A 518 5.26 13.50 -8.53
CA ALA A 518 4.87 13.78 -7.15
C ALA A 518 5.89 14.65 -6.38
N GLY A 519 7.13 14.76 -6.89
CA GLY A 519 8.17 15.65 -6.37
C GLY A 519 8.99 15.04 -5.24
N ASN A 520 9.66 15.89 -4.46
CA ASN A 520 10.60 15.45 -3.42
C ASN A 520 9.94 14.75 -2.23
N ASP A 521 8.63 14.91 -2.05
CA ASP A 521 7.83 14.24 -1.01
C ASP A 521 7.00 13.11 -1.64
N ASN A 522 7.69 12.20 -2.33
CA ASN A 522 7.07 11.10 -3.08
C ASN A 522 6.70 9.89 -2.20
N LYS A 523 6.57 10.09 -0.88
CA LYS A 523 6.25 9.03 0.06
C LYS A 523 4.74 8.87 0.21
N PHE A 524 4.28 7.63 0.14
CA PHE A 524 2.90 7.29 0.44
C PHE A 524 2.60 7.49 1.93
N HIS A 525 1.47 8.14 2.22
CA HIS A 525 0.86 8.19 3.54
C HIS A 525 -0.68 8.19 3.43
N GLY A 526 -1.37 7.97 4.56
CA GLY A 526 -2.83 8.04 4.62
C GLY A 526 -3.56 7.03 3.73
N GLY A 527 -3.07 5.78 3.64
CA GLY A 527 -3.74 4.71 2.91
C GLY A 527 -5.00 4.22 3.62
N HIS A 528 -6.18 4.48 3.03
CA HIS A 528 -7.48 4.16 3.61
C HIS A 528 -8.41 3.46 2.62
N PHE A 529 -9.25 2.57 3.13
CA PHE A 529 -10.44 2.15 2.40
C PHE A 529 -11.53 3.24 2.47
N SER A 530 -12.42 3.29 1.48
CA SER A 530 -13.65 4.10 1.56
C SER A 530 -14.46 3.72 2.81
N TRP A 531 -15.03 4.68 3.52
CA TRP A 531 -15.49 4.42 4.88
C TRP A 531 -16.92 3.85 4.96
N VAL A 532 -17.04 2.63 5.52
CA VAL A 532 -18.31 2.00 5.92
C VAL A 532 -18.21 1.55 7.38
N THR A 533 -19.33 1.60 8.11
CA THR A 533 -19.45 1.05 9.48
C THR A 533 -20.60 0.06 9.65
N GLU A 534 -21.23 -0.36 8.56
CA GLU A 534 -22.40 -1.25 8.59
C GLU A 534 -22.02 -2.64 8.09
N ASN A 535 -22.48 -3.67 8.81
CA ASN A 535 -22.26 -5.05 8.39
C ASN A 535 -23.00 -5.34 7.08
N GLY A 536 -22.33 -6.06 6.16
CA GLY A 536 -22.89 -6.40 4.84
C GLY A 536 -22.63 -5.37 3.74
N LYS A 537 -22.15 -4.17 4.08
CA LYS A 537 -21.62 -3.22 3.08
C LYS A 537 -20.14 -3.46 2.86
N GLN A 538 -19.69 -3.24 1.62
CA GLN A 538 -18.28 -3.37 1.25
C GLN A 538 -17.70 -2.02 0.87
N GLU A 539 -16.44 -1.81 1.26
CA GLU A 539 -15.64 -0.70 0.76
C GLU A 539 -15.45 -0.81 -0.76
N ARG A 540 -15.39 0.33 -1.44
CA ARG A 540 -15.36 0.43 -2.91
C ARG A 540 -14.08 1.01 -3.46
N HIS A 541 -13.38 1.82 -2.66
CA HIS A 541 -12.16 2.49 -3.07
C HIS A 541 -11.06 2.28 -2.05
N VAL A 542 -9.82 2.38 -2.55
CA VAL A 542 -8.63 2.62 -1.75
C VAL A 542 -8.10 3.99 -2.13
N VAL A 543 -7.81 4.84 -1.17
CA VAL A 543 -7.17 6.14 -1.38
C VAL A 543 -5.88 6.23 -0.58
N ALA A 544 -4.86 6.84 -1.15
CA ALA A 544 -3.65 7.25 -0.42
C ALA A 544 -3.14 8.59 -0.93
N THR A 545 -2.34 9.27 -0.12
CA THR A 545 -1.69 10.52 -0.47
C THR A 545 -0.22 10.30 -0.82
N VAL A 546 0.26 10.98 -1.86
CA VAL A 546 1.68 11.10 -2.21
C VAL A 546 1.96 12.54 -2.63
N GLY A 547 2.67 13.30 -1.78
CA GLY A 547 2.94 14.71 -2.03
C GLY A 547 1.65 15.48 -2.35
N LYS A 548 1.49 15.91 -3.61
CA LYS A 548 0.34 16.68 -4.08
C LYS A 548 -0.81 15.84 -4.66
N PHE A 549 -0.70 14.52 -4.63
CA PHE A 549 -1.63 13.61 -5.28
C PHE A 549 -2.47 12.86 -4.24
N SER A 550 -3.79 12.88 -4.37
CA SER A 550 -4.61 11.78 -3.85
C SER A 550 -4.76 10.73 -4.94
N VAL A 551 -4.26 9.54 -4.67
CA VAL A 551 -4.25 8.40 -5.58
C VAL A 551 -5.40 7.49 -5.18
N VAL A 552 -6.37 7.31 -6.08
CA VAL A 552 -7.60 6.57 -5.83
C VAL A 552 -7.66 5.34 -6.73
N TRP A 553 -7.66 4.16 -6.13
CA TRP A 553 -7.91 2.89 -6.79
C TRP A 553 -9.34 2.43 -6.58
N ASP A 554 -9.93 1.90 -7.63
CA ASP A 554 -11.16 1.11 -7.55
C ASP A 554 -10.83 -0.25 -6.93
N PHE A 555 -11.45 -0.54 -5.79
CA PHE A 555 -11.12 -1.74 -5.01
C PHE A 555 -11.59 -3.03 -5.71
N GLN A 556 -12.68 -2.98 -6.47
CA GLN A 556 -13.16 -4.12 -7.24
C GLN A 556 -12.22 -4.45 -8.40
N GLN A 557 -11.74 -3.43 -9.11
CA GLN A 557 -10.73 -3.59 -10.17
C GLN A 557 -9.41 -4.13 -9.62
N VAL A 558 -9.00 -3.64 -8.44
CA VAL A 558 -7.81 -4.17 -7.76
C VAL A 558 -7.96 -5.65 -7.44
N LYS A 559 -9.14 -6.12 -7.01
CA LYS A 559 -9.42 -7.54 -6.72
C LYS A 559 -9.52 -8.40 -7.97
N ASN A 560 -9.93 -7.85 -9.12
CA ASN A 560 -10.09 -8.60 -10.36
C ASN A 560 -8.74 -9.11 -10.94
N THR A 561 -8.47 -10.41 -10.86
CA THR A 561 -7.23 -11.02 -11.39
C THR A 561 -7.04 -10.84 -12.88
N SER A 562 -8.14 -10.77 -13.64
CA SER A 562 -8.11 -10.57 -15.09
C SER A 562 -7.86 -9.11 -15.48
N HIS A 563 -7.68 -8.21 -14.51
CA HIS A 563 -7.44 -6.80 -14.76
C HIS A 563 -6.09 -6.59 -15.49
N GLY A 564 -6.09 -5.69 -16.49
CA GLY A 564 -4.97 -5.51 -17.41
C GLY A 564 -3.63 -5.17 -16.75
N CYS A 565 -3.63 -4.56 -15.56
CA CYS A 565 -2.39 -4.28 -14.82
C CYS A 565 -1.58 -5.54 -14.48
N TYR A 566 -2.21 -6.70 -14.29
CA TYR A 566 -1.52 -7.91 -13.85
C TYR A 566 -0.99 -8.75 -15.00
N ARG A 567 -1.27 -8.35 -16.24
CA ARG A 567 -0.84 -9.08 -17.44
C ARG A 567 0.69 -9.05 -17.54
N ASN A 568 1.29 -10.22 -17.77
CA ASN A 568 2.73 -10.39 -18.01
C ASN A 568 3.65 -9.87 -16.89
N GLN A 569 3.15 -9.72 -15.66
CA GLN A 569 3.98 -9.38 -14.50
C GLN A 569 4.67 -10.63 -13.94
N GLN A 570 5.92 -10.45 -13.49
CA GLN A 570 6.68 -11.47 -12.77
C GLN A 570 6.79 -11.09 -11.29
N GLY A 571 6.68 -12.07 -10.40
CA GLY A 571 6.64 -11.80 -8.96
C GLY A 571 5.30 -11.23 -8.49
N LEU A 572 5.33 -10.37 -7.47
CA LEU A 572 4.11 -9.86 -6.84
C LEU A 572 3.32 -8.93 -7.77
N LYS A 573 2.05 -9.27 -7.98
CA LYS A 573 1.11 -8.51 -8.81
C LYS A 573 0.97 -7.08 -8.30
N SER A 574 1.21 -6.11 -9.18
CA SER A 574 1.17 -4.67 -8.90
C SER A 574 0.11 -3.96 -9.76
N CYS A 575 -0.77 -3.19 -9.14
CA CYS A 575 -1.80 -2.40 -9.82
C CYS A 575 -1.36 -0.95 -10.01
N TYR A 576 -1.48 -0.46 -11.24
CA TYR A 576 -1.17 0.91 -11.66
C TYR A 576 -2.41 1.65 -12.22
N CYS A 577 -3.60 1.05 -12.07
CA CYS A 577 -4.86 1.64 -12.52
C CYS A 577 -5.49 2.43 -11.37
N TYR A 578 -5.25 3.74 -11.40
CA TYR A 578 -5.74 4.67 -10.41
C TYR A 578 -6.15 5.99 -11.08
N LYS A 579 -6.90 6.79 -10.32
CA LYS A 579 -7.17 8.19 -10.62
C LYS A 579 -6.31 9.05 -9.71
N ILE A 580 -5.66 10.07 -10.27
CA ILE A 580 -4.98 11.10 -9.48
C ILE A 580 -5.92 12.30 -9.35
N VAL A 581 -6.11 12.74 -8.12
CA VAL A 581 -6.62 14.08 -7.79
C VAL A 581 -5.41 14.93 -7.43
N LEU A 582 -5.13 15.95 -8.24
CA LEU A 582 -3.99 16.85 -8.08
C LEU A 582 -4.36 18.07 -7.25
N LYS A 583 -3.43 18.50 -6.39
CA LYS A 583 -3.48 19.79 -5.68
C LYS A 583 -2.26 20.65 -5.99
N ASP A 584 -2.39 21.95 -5.72
CA ASP A 584 -1.30 22.91 -5.89
C ASP A 584 -0.25 22.77 -4.77
N GLU A 585 -0.67 22.27 -3.61
CA GLU A 585 0.10 22.08 -2.39
C GLU A 585 0.20 20.60 -2.03
N SER A 586 1.19 20.25 -1.20
CA SER A 586 1.24 18.92 -0.60
C SER A 586 0.00 18.69 0.25
N ILE A 587 -0.61 17.53 0.09
CA ILE A 587 -1.83 17.14 0.77
C ILE A 587 -1.45 16.63 2.16
N VAL A 588 -2.16 17.08 3.19
CA VAL A 588 -1.98 16.63 4.57
C VAL A 588 -2.70 15.30 4.77
N GLU A 589 -3.95 15.20 4.31
CA GLU A 589 -4.75 13.99 4.45
C GLU A 589 -5.83 13.93 3.36
N SER A 590 -6.11 12.72 2.85
CA SER A 590 -7.19 12.43 1.91
C SER A 590 -8.02 11.25 2.42
N ARG A 591 -9.33 11.43 2.61
CA ARG A 591 -10.21 10.35 3.09
C ARG A 591 -11.63 10.52 2.57
N PHE A 592 -12.28 9.41 2.24
CA PHE A 592 -13.70 9.41 1.89
C PHE A 592 -14.57 9.67 3.11
N MET A 593 -15.64 10.45 2.92
CA MET A 593 -16.72 10.55 3.90
C MET A 593 -17.38 9.20 4.11
N HIS A 594 -18.09 9.08 5.23
CA HIS A 594 -18.91 7.91 5.53
C HIS A 594 -19.93 7.65 4.41
N ASP A 595 -20.13 6.39 4.05
CA ASP A 595 -20.96 5.96 2.91
C ASP A 595 -22.41 6.47 2.95
N LYS A 596 -22.95 6.75 4.14
CA LYS A 596 -24.27 7.38 4.31
C LYS A 596 -24.41 8.75 3.62
N TYR A 597 -23.29 9.41 3.32
CA TYR A 597 -23.23 10.67 2.58
C TYR A 597 -23.05 10.45 1.07
N ALA A 598 -23.05 9.21 0.58
CA ALA A 598 -23.28 8.96 -0.84
C ALA A 598 -24.68 9.48 -1.19
N GLY A 599 -24.76 10.44 -2.11
CA GLY A 599 -26.05 10.98 -2.57
C GLY A 599 -26.89 9.91 -3.30
N SER A 600 -28.20 10.11 -3.41
CA SER A 600 -29.04 9.23 -4.25
C SER A 600 -28.58 9.15 -5.71
N ASP A 601 -27.99 10.25 -6.19
CA ASP A 601 -27.57 10.45 -7.58
C ASP A 601 -26.06 10.24 -7.77
N LEU A 602 -25.31 10.08 -6.67
CA LEU A 602 -23.87 9.84 -6.69
C LEU A 602 -23.62 8.41 -6.22
N PRO A 603 -22.85 7.61 -6.98
CA PRO A 603 -22.59 6.25 -6.54
C PRO A 603 -21.89 6.25 -5.18
N GLU A 604 -20.99 7.20 -4.92
CA GLU A 604 -20.06 7.17 -3.79
C GLU A 604 -20.14 8.42 -2.92
N ALA A 605 -19.69 8.26 -1.67
CA ALA A 605 -19.50 9.38 -0.76
C ALA A 605 -18.33 10.27 -1.26
N PRO A 606 -18.39 11.59 -1.00
CA PRO A 606 -17.33 12.52 -1.42
C PRO A 606 -15.96 12.16 -0.81
N LEU A 607 -14.91 12.38 -1.60
CA LEU A 607 -13.53 12.38 -1.14
C LEU A 607 -13.20 13.76 -0.57
N ILE A 608 -12.74 13.81 0.69
CA ILE A 608 -12.23 15.04 1.30
C ILE A 608 -10.72 15.06 1.17
N VAL A 609 -10.19 16.17 0.67
CA VAL A 609 -8.76 16.42 0.52
C VAL A 609 -8.39 17.68 1.29
N ALA A 610 -7.54 17.55 2.29
CA ALA A 610 -7.05 18.66 3.08
C ALA A 610 -5.60 18.99 2.72
N THR A 611 -5.34 20.24 2.34
CA THR A 611 -4.00 20.82 2.22
C THR A 611 -3.75 21.78 3.39
N PRO A 612 -2.53 22.29 3.61
CA PRO A 612 -2.26 23.22 4.69
C PRO A 612 -3.19 24.43 4.69
N LEU A 613 -3.62 24.94 3.53
CA LEU A 613 -4.43 26.15 3.43
C LEU A 613 -5.91 25.92 3.09
N LYS A 614 -6.28 24.74 2.59
CA LYS A 614 -7.61 24.49 2.03
C LYS A 614 -8.15 23.11 2.40
N VAL A 615 -9.47 23.00 2.39
CA VAL A 615 -10.15 21.72 2.37
C VAL A 615 -11.08 21.67 1.18
N SER A 616 -11.00 20.58 0.43
CA SER A 616 -11.78 20.37 -0.79
C SER A 616 -12.64 19.13 -0.65
N SER A 617 -13.89 19.24 -1.09
CA SER A 617 -14.84 18.14 -1.21
C SER A 617 -14.98 17.75 -2.67
N ILE A 618 -14.74 16.49 -2.98
CA ILE A 618 -14.59 16.01 -4.35
C ILE A 618 -15.54 14.85 -4.58
N SER A 619 -16.50 15.04 -5.48
CA SER A 619 -17.37 13.96 -5.92
C SER A 619 -16.71 13.24 -7.10
N LEU A 620 -16.29 12.01 -6.85
CA LEU A 620 -15.85 11.11 -7.91
C LEU A 620 -17.10 10.60 -8.61
N SER A 621 -17.47 11.19 -9.75
CA SER A 621 -18.53 10.63 -10.57
C SER A 621 -18.10 9.22 -10.99
N GLY A 622 -18.93 8.21 -10.69
CA GLY A 622 -18.86 6.95 -11.40
C GLY A 622 -18.99 7.23 -12.89
N SER A 623 -18.24 6.50 -13.72
CA SER A 623 -18.44 6.51 -15.17
C SER A 623 -19.82 5.92 -15.46
N GLY A 624 -20.87 6.72 -15.28
CA GLY A 624 -22.25 6.35 -15.55
C GLY A 624 -22.70 7.00 -16.84
N ARG A 625 -22.89 6.18 -17.86
CA ARG A 625 -24.20 6.02 -18.46
C ARG A 625 -24.35 4.61 -19.00
#